data_AF-A0A8U0S148-F1
#
_entry.id   AF-A0A8U0S148-F1
#
_cell.length_a   1.000
_cell.length_b   1.000
_cell.length_c   1.000
_cell.angle_alpha   90.00
_cell.angle_beta   90.00
_cell.angle_gamma   90.00
#
_symmetry.space_group_name_H-M   'P 1'
#
loop_
_entity.id
_entity.type
_entity.pdbx_description
1 polymer ?
#
loop_
_entity_poly.entity_id
_entity_poly.type
_entity_poly.pdbx_seq_one_letter_code
_entity_poly.pdbx_strand_id
1 'polypeptide(L)'
;MALVPYEETAGVGLQKFHKPLATFSFASHTIQIRQDWRQLGVAAVVWDAAVVLCTYLEMGAVELRGCSAVELGAGTGLVGIVAALLVKLGFWEMKPFVKSWSVEPGESNQAPQTLRSFIIFP
;
A
#
# COMPACT_ATOMS: atom_id res chain seq x y z
N MET A 1 24.65 5.85 11.31
CA MET A 1 24.52 5.27 9.96
C MET A 1 25.25 3.94 9.95
N ALA A 2 24.55 2.85 9.68
CA ALA A 2 25.18 1.54 9.49
C ALA A 2 25.27 1.28 7.98
N LEU A 3 26.49 1.13 7.47
CA LEU A 3 26.72 0.56 6.15
C LEU A 3 26.53 -0.94 6.30
N VAL A 4 25.37 -1.45 5.87
CA VAL A 4 25.16 -2.89 5.72
C VAL A 4 25.83 -3.28 4.40
N PRO A 5 26.93 -4.06 4.41
CA PRO A 5 27.54 -4.54 3.19
C PRO A 5 26.63 -5.63 2.62
N TYR A 6 25.86 -5.29 1.59
CA TYR A 6 25.17 -6.29 0.78
C TYR A 6 26.19 -6.88 -0.20
N GLU A 7 26.91 -7.91 0.24
CA GLU A 7 27.70 -8.78 -0.63
C GLU A 7 26.81 -9.33 -1.76
N GLU A 8 27.34 -9.39 -2.99
CA GLU A 8 26.61 -9.87 -4.19
C GLU A 8 26.09 -11.31 -4.05
N THR A 9 26.56 -12.05 -3.04
CA THR A 9 26.16 -13.42 -2.66
C THR A 9 25.04 -13.50 -1.62
N ALA A 10 24.50 -12.38 -1.15
CA ALA A 10 23.46 -12.34 -0.12
C ALA A 10 22.09 -12.81 -0.65
N GLY A 11 21.90 -14.13 -0.71
CA GLY A 11 20.61 -14.79 -0.67
C GLY A 11 19.75 -14.71 -1.94
N VAL A 12 19.06 -15.81 -2.22
CA VAL A 12 18.07 -15.98 -3.30
C VAL A 12 17.03 -14.85 -3.37
N GLY A 13 16.86 -14.08 -2.29
CA GLY A 13 15.91 -12.95 -2.18
C GLY A 13 16.32 -11.62 -2.85
N LEU A 14 17.62 -11.31 -3.04
CA LEU A 14 18.05 -10.02 -3.61
C LEU A 14 18.11 -9.99 -5.14
N GLN A 15 18.10 -11.14 -5.79
CA GLN A 15 18.16 -11.24 -7.25
C GLN A 15 16.99 -10.49 -7.91
N LYS A 16 15.84 -10.39 -7.22
CA LYS A 16 14.66 -9.64 -7.68
C LYS A 16 14.89 -8.12 -7.78
N PHE A 17 15.84 -7.57 -7.02
CA PHE A 17 16.16 -6.14 -7.00
C PHE A 17 17.07 -5.71 -8.14
N HIS A 18 17.73 -6.65 -8.80
CA HIS A 18 18.57 -6.40 -9.97
C HIS A 18 17.77 -6.31 -11.29
N LYS A 19 16.46 -6.60 -11.25
CA LYS A 19 15.58 -6.38 -12.38
C LYS A 19 15.23 -4.89 -12.48
N PRO A 20 15.38 -4.26 -13.66
CA PRO A 20 15.12 -2.83 -13.84
C PRO A 20 13.62 -2.47 -13.76
N LEU A 21 12.75 -3.48 -13.80
CA LEU A 21 11.31 -3.32 -13.72
C LEU A 21 10.69 -4.44 -12.88
N ALA A 22 9.79 -4.08 -11.98
CA ALA A 22 8.90 -4.98 -11.27
C ALA A 22 7.46 -4.72 -11.71
N THR A 23 6.68 -5.77 -11.95
CA THR A 23 5.30 -5.68 -12.42
C THR A 23 4.38 -6.31 -11.39
N PHE A 24 3.33 -5.57 -11.01
CA PHE A 24 2.33 -5.98 -10.02
C PHE A 24 0.93 -5.80 -10.60
N SER A 25 -0.01 -6.58 -10.07
CA SER A 25 -1.42 -6.46 -10.43
C SER A 25 -2.22 -6.18 -9.15
N PHE A 26 -2.74 -4.97 -9.02
CA PHE A 26 -3.54 -4.51 -7.88
C PHE A 26 -4.67 -3.60 -8.37
N ALA A 27 -5.80 -3.63 -7.68
CA ALA A 27 -7.00 -2.86 -7.99
C ALA A 27 -7.42 -3.02 -9.48
N SER A 28 -7.28 -4.22 -10.05
CA SER A 28 -7.48 -4.51 -11.48
C SER A 28 -6.60 -3.70 -12.45
N HIS A 29 -5.47 -3.18 -11.99
CA HIS A 29 -4.49 -2.45 -12.79
C HIS A 29 -3.14 -3.16 -12.79
N THR A 30 -2.45 -3.12 -13.92
CA THR A 30 -1.05 -3.53 -14.00
C THR A 30 -0.17 -2.33 -13.70
N ILE A 31 0.59 -2.42 -12.61
CA ILE A 31 1.51 -1.38 -12.15
C ILE A 31 2.93 -1.83 -12.46
N GLN A 32 3.66 -1.01 -13.20
CA GLN A 32 5.06 -1.25 -13.51
C GLN A 32 5.93 -0.25 -12.78
N ILE A 33 6.81 -0.76 -11.92
CA ILE A 33 7.72 0.03 -11.09
C ILE A 33 9.14 -0.12 -11.63
N ARG A 34 9.75 1.01 -11.99
CA ARG A 34 11.19 1.04 -12.33
C ARG A 34 12.00 0.90 -11.06
N GLN A 35 13.03 0.05 -11.12
CA GLN A 35 13.93 -0.20 -10.01
C GLN A 35 15.38 0.02 -10.40
N ASP A 36 16.18 0.55 -9.48
CA ASP A 36 17.62 0.72 -9.66
C ASP A 36 18.36 0.53 -8.34
N TRP A 37 18.51 -0.73 -7.93
CA TRP A 37 19.27 -1.09 -6.72
C TRP A 37 20.72 -0.60 -6.79
N ARG A 38 21.34 -0.60 -7.97
CA ARG A 38 22.77 -0.34 -8.11
C ARG A 38 23.10 1.15 -7.96
N GLN A 39 22.29 2.03 -8.53
CA GLN A 39 22.54 3.47 -8.48
C GLN A 39 21.80 4.18 -7.35
N LEU A 40 20.61 3.71 -6.97
CA LEU A 40 19.71 4.40 -6.05
C LEU A 40 19.43 3.62 -4.75
N GLY A 41 19.89 2.37 -4.65
CA GLY A 41 19.88 1.58 -3.42
C GLY A 41 18.50 1.22 -2.90
N VAL A 42 18.37 1.19 -1.57
CA VAL A 42 17.21 0.70 -0.80
C VAL A 42 15.88 1.36 -1.21
N ALA A 43 15.90 2.66 -1.54
CA ALA A 43 14.69 3.40 -1.87
C ALA A 43 14.15 3.10 -3.28
N ALA A 44 14.96 2.53 -4.17
CA ALA A 44 14.61 2.31 -5.57
C ALA A 44 14.26 0.86 -5.89
N VAL A 45 13.80 0.10 -4.90
CA VAL A 45 13.30 -1.27 -5.09
C VAL A 45 12.02 -1.46 -4.31
N VAL A 46 11.14 -2.31 -4.81
CA VAL A 46 9.92 -2.69 -4.09
C VAL A 46 10.26 -3.72 -3.03
N TRP A 47 10.05 -3.37 -1.76
CA TRP A 47 10.19 -4.28 -0.63
C TRP A 47 8.97 -5.19 -0.49
N ASP A 48 9.16 -6.41 0.02
CA ASP A 48 8.07 -7.38 0.19
C ASP A 48 6.94 -6.83 1.07
N ALA A 49 7.29 -6.05 2.09
CA ALA A 49 6.31 -5.46 3.00
C ALA A 49 5.37 -4.47 2.30
N ALA A 50 5.87 -3.72 1.29
CA ALA A 50 5.02 -2.90 0.44
C ALA A 50 3.99 -3.74 -0.36
N VAL A 51 4.39 -4.92 -0.85
CA VAL A 51 3.50 -5.84 -1.58
C VAL A 51 2.44 -6.43 -0.65
N VAL A 52 2.82 -6.83 0.56
CA VAL A 52 1.90 -7.32 1.59
C VAL A 52 0.89 -6.24 1.99
N LEU A 53 1.36 -5.00 2.19
CA LEU A 53 0.49 -3.89 2.53
C LEU A 53 -0.49 -3.54 1.40
N CYS A 54 -0.05 -3.55 0.14
CA CYS A 54 -0.95 -3.37 -1.01
C CYS A 54 -2.05 -4.43 -1.04
N THR A 55 -1.69 -5.70 -0.77
CA THR A 55 -2.66 -6.80 -0.69
C THR A 55 -3.66 -6.56 0.45
N TYR A 56 -3.19 -6.14 1.62
CA TYR A 56 -4.05 -5.83 2.77
C TYR A 56 -5.03 -4.68 2.48
N LEU A 57 -4.59 -3.62 1.79
CA LEU A 57 -5.46 -2.54 1.36
C LEU A 57 -6.53 -3.02 0.36
N GLU A 58 -6.14 -3.83 -0.62
CA GLU A 58 -7.06 -4.39 -1.62
C GLU A 58 -8.09 -5.38 -1.03
N MET A 59 -7.76 -6.02 0.09
CA MET A 59 -8.71 -6.88 0.82
C MET A 59 -9.89 -6.10 1.43
N GLY A 60 -9.80 -4.77 1.51
CA GLY A 60 -10.87 -3.93 2.01
C GLY A 60 -10.85 -3.70 3.53
N ALA A 61 -9.74 -4.01 4.20
CA ALA A 61 -9.64 -3.94 5.66
C ALA A 61 -9.49 -2.50 6.19
N VAL A 62 -9.17 -1.53 5.34
CA VAL A 62 -8.95 -0.12 5.69
C VAL A 62 -9.75 0.78 4.76
N GLU A 63 -10.74 1.49 5.27
CA GLU A 63 -11.50 2.47 4.47
C GLU A 63 -10.63 3.69 4.14
N LEU A 64 -10.33 3.89 2.86
CA LEU A 64 -9.50 5.02 2.38
C LEU A 64 -10.34 6.16 1.77
N ARG A 65 -11.62 5.96 1.43
CA ARG A 65 -12.43 7.05 0.86
C ARG A 65 -12.65 8.15 1.89
N GLY A 66 -12.55 9.41 1.43
CA GLY A 66 -12.73 10.58 2.29
C GLY A 66 -11.66 10.75 3.37
N CYS A 67 -10.59 9.96 3.32
CA CYS A 67 -9.50 10.00 4.28
C CYS A 67 -8.30 10.76 3.70
N SER A 68 -7.62 11.54 4.55
CA SER A 68 -6.32 12.11 4.22
C SER A 68 -5.24 11.09 4.56
N ALA A 69 -4.45 10.66 3.58
CA ALA A 69 -3.41 9.66 3.78
C ALA A 69 -2.03 10.22 3.41
N VAL A 70 -1.01 9.87 4.19
CA VAL A 70 0.40 10.15 3.89
C VAL A 70 1.22 8.87 3.96
N GLU A 71 2.00 8.59 2.91
CA GLU A 71 2.95 7.47 2.88
C GLU A 71 4.33 7.97 3.32
N LEU A 72 4.83 7.44 4.43
CA LEU A 72 6.17 7.75 4.94
C LEU A 72 7.14 6.69 4.48
N GLY A 73 8.30 7.10 3.95
CA GLY A 73 9.29 6.15 3.44
C GLY A 73 8.80 5.39 2.20
N ALA A 74 8.07 6.07 1.31
CA ALA A 74 7.41 5.47 0.14
C ALA A 74 8.33 4.64 -0.78
N GLY A 75 9.63 4.94 -0.81
CA GLY A 75 10.58 4.30 -1.71
C GLY A 75 10.14 4.48 -3.16
N THR A 76 9.74 3.39 -3.81
CA THR A 76 9.20 3.41 -5.18
C THR A 76 7.75 3.90 -5.29
N GLY A 77 7.06 4.08 -4.16
CA GLY A 77 5.68 4.59 -4.08
C GLY A 77 4.59 3.58 -4.44
N LEU A 78 4.87 2.28 -4.38
CA LEU A 78 3.89 1.25 -4.77
C LEU A 78 2.61 1.34 -3.92
N VAL A 79 2.74 1.53 -2.60
CA VAL A 79 1.58 1.55 -1.69
C VAL A 79 0.73 2.79 -1.93
N GLY A 80 1.34 3.97 -2.08
CA GLY A 80 0.63 5.20 -2.42
C GLY A 80 -0.12 5.10 -3.77
N ILE A 81 0.50 4.48 -4.78
CA ILE A 81 -0.16 4.24 -6.07
C ILE A 81 -1.39 3.34 -5.89
N VAL A 82 -1.25 2.21 -5.18
CA VAL A 82 -2.37 1.27 -4.95
C VAL A 82 -3.49 1.94 -4.13
N ALA A 83 -3.14 2.68 -3.08
CA ALA A 83 -4.09 3.43 -2.27
C ALA A 83 -4.89 4.43 -3.12
N ALA A 84 -4.22 5.19 -3.99
CA ALA A 84 -4.87 6.13 -4.90
C ALA A 84 -5.82 5.44 -5.90
N LEU A 85 -5.43 4.29 -6.44
CA LEU A 85 -6.27 3.50 -7.34
C LEU A 85 -7.54 2.97 -6.64
N LEU A 86 -7.40 2.47 -5.41
CA LEU A 86 -8.54 1.96 -4.64
C LEU A 86 -9.55 3.05 -4.27
N VAL A 87 -9.08 4.26 -3.96
CA VAL A 87 -9.96 5.43 -3.74
C VAL A 87 -10.69 5.79 -5.03
N LYS A 88 -9.99 5.86 -6.16
CA LYS A 88 -10.56 6.24 -7.46
C LYS A 88 -11.62 5.25 -7.94
N LEU A 89 -11.36 3.95 -7.83
CA LEU A 89 -12.27 2.92 -8.35
C LEU A 89 -13.48 2.70 -7.45
N GLY A 90 -13.45 3.24 -6.24
CA GLY A 90 -14.52 3.03 -5.32
C GLY A 90 -14.77 1.56 -5.03
N PHE A 91 -13.72 0.74 -5.05
CA PHE A 91 -13.77 -0.72 -4.97
C PHE A 91 -14.40 -1.28 -3.67
N TRP A 92 -14.75 -0.38 -2.75
CA TRP A 92 -15.37 -0.59 -1.44
C TRP A 92 -16.86 -0.97 -1.52
N GLU A 93 -17.50 -0.84 -2.69
CA GLU A 93 -18.95 -1.13 -2.83
C GLU A 93 -19.29 -2.63 -2.97
N MET A 94 -18.31 -3.54 -3.13
CA MET A 94 -18.58 -4.96 -3.43
C MET A 94 -17.71 -5.96 -2.65
N LYS A 95 -17.72 -5.92 -1.32
CA LYS A 95 -17.56 -7.14 -0.50
C LYS A 95 -18.42 -7.02 0.77
N PRO A 96 -19.45 -7.86 0.97
CA PRO A 96 -20.08 -7.96 2.27
C PRO A 96 -19.11 -8.70 3.18
N PHE A 97 -18.16 -7.98 3.78
CA PHE A 97 -17.52 -8.49 4.99
C PHE A 97 -18.56 -8.36 6.10
N VAL A 98 -19.33 -9.42 6.29
CA VAL A 98 -20.25 -9.56 7.42
C VAL A 98 -19.44 -9.47 8.71
N LYS A 99 -19.36 -8.26 9.27
CA LYS A 99 -19.20 -8.07 10.71
C LYS A 99 -20.57 -7.69 11.25
N SER A 100 -21.30 -8.71 11.70
CA SER A 100 -22.40 -8.52 12.63
C SER A 100 -21.83 -7.88 13.90
N TRP A 101 -22.15 -6.60 14.08
CA TRP A 101 -22.27 -5.98 15.39
C TRP A 101 -23.59 -5.22 15.33
N SER A 102 -24.62 -5.79 15.94
CA SER A 102 -25.88 -5.10 16.16
C SER A 102 -25.62 -3.90 17.04
N VAL A 103 -25.94 -2.71 16.54
CA VAL A 103 -26.10 -1.50 17.35
C VAL A 103 -27.53 -1.03 17.12
N GLU A 104 -28.29 -0.97 18.22
CA GLU A 104 -29.68 -0.51 18.27
C GLU A 104 -29.85 0.90 17.67
N PRO A 105 -31.01 1.23 17.08
CA PRO A 105 -31.21 2.53 16.46
C PRO A 105 -31.49 3.59 17.53
N GLY A 106 -30.54 4.51 17.70
CA GLY A 106 -30.66 5.65 18.61
C GLY A 106 -30.20 6.96 17.96
N GLU A 107 -31.18 7.71 17.49
CA GLU A 107 -31.21 9.16 17.26
C GLU A 107 -30.32 9.84 16.20
N SER A 108 -31.04 10.59 15.38
CA SER A 108 -30.60 11.59 14.42
C SER A 108 -29.62 12.60 15.01
N ASN A 109 -28.41 12.65 14.47
CA ASN A 109 -27.64 13.87 14.36
C ASN A 109 -26.63 13.75 13.22
N GLN A 110 -26.64 14.73 12.32
CA GLN A 110 -25.68 14.88 11.24
C GLN A 110 -24.26 14.88 11.85
N ALA A 111 -23.55 13.76 11.73
CA ALA A 111 -22.21 13.64 12.31
C ALA A 111 -21.28 14.67 11.65
N PRO A 112 -20.45 15.41 12.42
CA PRO A 112 -19.40 16.21 11.81
C PRO A 112 -18.52 15.28 10.99
N GLN A 113 -18.27 15.62 9.72
CA GLN A 113 -17.34 14.88 8.88
C GLN A 113 -15.96 14.98 9.50
N THR A 114 -15.65 14.03 10.38
CA THR A 114 -14.38 14.00 11.10
C THR A 114 -13.36 13.60 10.05
N LEU A 115 -12.49 14.54 9.67
CA LEU A 115 -11.38 14.28 8.75
C LEU A 115 -10.57 13.11 9.30
N ARG A 116 -10.69 11.94 8.68
CA ARG A 116 -9.94 10.75 9.07
C ARG A 116 -8.56 10.85 8.41
N SER A 117 -7.52 10.90 9.22
CA SER A 117 -6.13 10.97 8.77
C SER A 117 -5.41 9.66 9.06
N PHE A 118 -4.68 9.12 8.08
CA PHE A 118 -3.90 7.88 8.22
C PHE A 118 -2.45 8.08 7.76
N ILE A 119 -1.52 7.48 8.51
CA ILE A 119 -0.11 7.36 8.14
C ILE A 119 0.09 5.93 7.64
N ILE A 120 0.63 5.80 6.43
CA ILE A 120 0.94 4.53 5.79
C ILE A 120 2.47 4.34 5.85
N PHE A 121 2.91 3.20 6.37
CA PHE A 121 4.32 2.82 6.39
C PHE A 121 4.44 1.37 5.93
N PRO A 122 5.16 1.09 4.83
CA PRO A 122 5.40 -0.28 4.36
C PRO A 122 6.30 -1.08 5.31
#